data_AF-A0A2V9Q504-F1
#
_entry.id   AF-A0A2V9Q504-F1
#
_cell.length_a   1.000
_cell.length_b   1.000
_cell.length_c   1.000
_cell.angle_alpha   90.00
_cell.angle_beta   90.00
_cell.angle_gamma   90.00
#
_symmetry.space_group_name_H-M   'P 1'
#
loop_
_entity.id
_entity.type
_entity.pdbx_description
1 polymer ?
#
loop_
_entity_poly.entity_id
_entity_poly.type
_entity_poly.pdbx_seq_one_letter_code
_entity_poly.pdbx_strand_id
1 'polypeptide(L)'
;GAAYELLEFSPYGYDERQYCSPGFNLPVGCLTRTVWGTFPEYHTSADNLDFVKPERLAESLRVCVSLVDVLENNRRYRNLSPYCEPQLGKRGLYRSTGGQAIEAEINARLWLLNLADGEHSLLAIAERSGLSFEMIRNAAEVLRENGLLAPVSELGTNGSLDAAAGNIAEVTSRG
;
A
#
# COMPACT_ATOMS: atom_id res chain seq x y z
N GLY A 1 -12.41 -2.34 -1.31
CA GLY A 1 -11.85 -3.14 -0.21
C GLY A 1 -12.93 -3.51 0.77
N ALA A 2 -12.60 -4.27 1.81
CA ALA A 2 -13.49 -4.48 2.95
C ALA A 2 -13.72 -3.15 3.70
N ALA A 3 -14.84 -3.03 4.41
CA ALA A 3 -15.10 -1.87 5.25
C ALA A 3 -14.09 -1.83 6.40
N TYR A 4 -13.50 -0.66 6.63
CA TYR A 4 -12.54 -0.46 7.71
C TYR A 4 -12.78 0.86 8.43
N GLU A 5 -12.23 0.97 9.63
CA GLU A 5 -12.16 2.20 10.42
C GLU A 5 -10.70 2.47 10.81
N LEU A 6 -10.35 3.75 10.88
CA LEU A 6 -9.03 4.25 11.21
C LEU A 6 -9.09 4.97 12.55
N LEU A 7 -8.41 4.45 13.57
CA LEU A 7 -8.36 5.05 14.90
C LEU A 7 -7.03 5.77 15.11
N GLU A 8 -7.07 7.02 15.52
CA GLU A 8 -5.88 7.79 15.84
C GLU A 8 -5.08 7.15 16.98
N PHE A 9 -3.75 7.29 16.95
CA PHE A 9 -2.87 6.76 17.98
C PHE A 9 -3.28 7.25 19.38
N SER A 10 -3.30 6.30 20.32
CA SER A 10 -3.46 6.54 21.75
C SER A 10 -2.29 5.89 22.49
N PRO A 11 -1.73 6.52 23.54
CA PRO A 11 -0.68 5.90 24.36
C PRO A 11 -1.21 4.80 25.30
N TYR A 12 -2.39 4.25 24.99
CA TYR A 12 -3.10 3.23 25.75
C TYR A 12 -3.59 2.13 24.80
N GLY A 13 -3.44 0.86 25.20
CA GLY A 13 -3.66 -0.28 24.32
C GLY A 13 -2.59 -1.35 24.51
N TYR A 14 -2.03 -1.84 23.42
CA TYR A 14 -1.05 -2.92 23.39
C TYR A 14 0.38 -2.36 23.27
N ASP A 15 1.27 -3.10 22.61
CA ASP A 15 2.72 -2.85 22.59
C ASP A 15 3.12 -1.67 21.70
N GLU A 16 2.25 -1.22 20.79
CA GLU A 16 2.47 0.01 20.01
C GLU A 16 2.78 1.21 20.91
N ARG A 17 2.17 1.28 22.10
CA ARG A 17 2.47 2.34 23.08
C ARG A 17 3.92 2.33 23.56
N GLN A 18 4.59 1.17 23.56
CA GLN A 18 6.00 1.04 23.95
C GLN A 18 6.92 1.40 22.77
N TYR A 19 6.65 0.84 21.58
CA TYR A 19 7.43 1.12 20.38
C TYR A 19 7.35 2.58 19.94
N CYS A 20 6.21 3.22 20.14
CA CYS A 20 5.96 4.63 19.86
C CYS A 20 6.33 5.56 21.03
N SER A 21 6.94 5.06 22.11
CA SER A 21 7.39 5.92 23.20
C SER A 21 8.46 6.92 22.71
N PRO A 22 8.57 8.13 23.30
CA PRO A 22 9.41 9.20 22.74
C PRO A 22 10.89 8.84 22.56
N GLY A 23 11.41 7.89 23.34
CA GLY A 23 12.79 7.43 23.24
C GLY A 23 13.06 6.45 22.08
N PHE A 24 12.04 5.71 21.62
CA PHE A 24 12.16 4.79 20.48
C PHE A 24 11.58 5.39 19.20
N ASN A 25 10.39 6.00 19.29
CA ASN A 25 9.68 6.71 18.22
C ASN A 25 9.62 5.91 16.89
N LEU A 26 9.32 4.62 16.98
CA LEU A 26 9.20 3.76 15.80
C LEU A 26 7.80 3.86 15.18
N PRO A 27 7.66 3.81 13.85
CA PRO A 27 6.38 3.89 13.17
C PRO A 27 5.62 2.55 13.23
N VAL A 28 5.16 2.17 14.43
CA VAL A 28 4.44 0.92 14.67
C VAL A 28 2.95 1.20 14.84
N GLY A 29 2.12 0.56 14.02
CA GLY A 29 0.67 0.56 14.15
C GLY A 29 0.12 -0.80 14.58
N CYS A 30 -1.20 -0.86 14.79
CA CYS A 30 -1.92 -2.09 15.11
C CYS A 30 -3.00 -2.37 14.05
N LEU A 31 -3.02 -3.61 13.55
CA LEU A 31 -4.06 -4.12 12.66
C LEU A 31 -4.88 -5.14 13.46
N THR A 32 -6.16 -4.87 13.67
CA THR A 32 -7.08 -5.79 14.35
C THR A 32 -8.40 -5.93 13.60
N ARG A 33 -9.15 -6.99 13.90
CA ARG A 33 -10.54 -7.09 13.44
C ARG A 33 -11.47 -6.26 14.31
N THR A 34 -11.38 -6.45 15.62
CA THR A 34 -12.20 -5.78 16.62
C THR A 34 -11.28 -5.21 17.68
N VAL A 35 -11.53 -3.97 18.10
CA VAL A 35 -10.72 -3.31 19.13
C VAL A 35 -10.88 -4.07 20.44
N TRP A 36 -9.79 -4.23 21.17
CA TRP A 36 -9.77 -4.84 22.50
C TRP A 36 -10.79 -4.18 23.44
N GLY A 37 -11.40 -4.97 24.32
CA GLY A 37 -12.39 -4.48 25.27
C GLY A 37 -13.73 -3.98 24.67
N THR A 38 -13.92 -4.06 23.35
CA THR A 38 -15.16 -3.62 22.69
C THR A 38 -16.14 -4.74 22.36
N PHE A 39 -15.75 -6.01 22.60
CA PHE A 39 -16.60 -7.18 22.39
C PHE A 39 -16.80 -8.00 23.68
N PRO A 40 -18.00 -8.59 23.90
CA PRO A 40 -18.35 -9.27 25.17
C PRO A 40 -17.45 -10.44 25.56
N GLU A 41 -16.88 -11.13 24.57
CA GLU A 41 -16.08 -12.33 24.76
C GLU A 41 -14.66 -11.99 25.27
N TYR A 42 -14.22 -10.74 25.13
CA TYR A 42 -12.87 -10.30 25.50
C TYR A 42 -12.54 -10.61 26.97
N HIS A 43 -11.42 -11.29 27.22
CA HIS A 43 -10.98 -11.76 28.55
C HIS A 43 -11.97 -12.73 29.25
N THR A 44 -12.78 -13.46 28.49
CA THR A 44 -13.65 -14.51 29.02
C THR A 44 -13.37 -15.85 28.34
N SER A 45 -13.89 -16.95 28.88
CA SER A 45 -13.84 -18.26 28.23
C SER A 45 -14.71 -18.36 26.96
N ALA A 46 -15.50 -17.32 26.65
CA ALA A 46 -16.27 -17.25 25.42
C ALA A 46 -15.42 -16.87 24.19
N ASP A 47 -14.20 -16.35 24.38
CA ASP A 47 -13.22 -16.18 23.29
C ASP A 47 -12.57 -17.53 22.95
N ASN A 48 -13.27 -18.32 22.13
CA ASN A 48 -12.95 -19.71 21.84
C ASN A 48 -13.15 -20.05 20.35
N LEU A 49 -12.98 -21.32 19.97
CA LEU A 49 -13.06 -21.75 18.57
C LEU A 49 -14.48 -21.67 17.97
N ASP A 50 -15.53 -21.58 18.78
CA ASP A 50 -16.88 -21.33 18.28
C ASP A 50 -17.07 -19.85 17.91
N PHE A 51 -16.38 -18.94 18.62
CA PHE A 51 -16.37 -17.51 18.32
C PHE A 51 -15.51 -17.20 17.08
N VAL A 52 -14.29 -17.75 17.01
CA VAL A 52 -13.35 -17.51 15.90
C VAL A 52 -13.85 -18.14 14.60
N LYS A 53 -13.90 -17.36 13.51
CA LYS A 53 -14.39 -17.81 12.20
C LYS A 53 -13.27 -17.96 11.18
N PRO A 54 -13.10 -19.14 10.53
CA PRO A 54 -12.04 -19.36 9.53
C PRO A 54 -12.04 -18.35 8.39
N GLU A 55 -13.21 -17.92 7.94
CA GLU A 55 -13.35 -16.96 6.83
C GLU A 55 -12.80 -15.59 7.21
N ARG A 56 -12.90 -15.23 8.50
CA ARG A 56 -12.40 -13.97 9.05
C ARG A 56 -10.89 -13.98 9.24
N LEU A 57 -10.32 -15.13 9.63
CA LEU A 57 -8.87 -15.33 9.64
C LEU A 57 -8.29 -15.25 8.22
N ALA A 58 -8.92 -15.90 7.24
CA ALA A 58 -8.49 -15.86 5.85
C ALA A 58 -8.58 -14.45 5.24
N GLU A 59 -9.57 -13.65 5.64
CA GLU A 59 -9.66 -12.24 5.28
C GLU A 59 -8.49 -11.42 5.86
N SER A 60 -8.23 -11.54 7.17
CA SER A 60 -7.10 -10.84 7.81
C SER A 60 -5.75 -11.24 7.23
N LEU A 61 -5.54 -12.52 6.94
CA LEU A 61 -4.32 -13.00 6.27
C LEU A 61 -4.14 -12.35 4.90
N ARG A 62 -5.20 -12.24 4.09
CA ARG A 62 -5.13 -11.58 2.77
C ARG A 62 -4.73 -10.11 2.91
N VAL A 63 -5.24 -9.40 3.92
CA VAL A 63 -4.85 -8.01 4.20
C VAL A 63 -3.36 -7.94 4.57
N CYS A 64 -2.89 -8.81 5.47
CA CYS A 64 -1.47 -8.86 5.85
C CYS A 64 -0.56 -9.12 4.64
N VAL A 65 -0.93 -10.07 3.77
CA VAL A 65 -0.18 -10.36 2.54
C VAL A 65 -0.16 -9.14 1.61
N SER A 66 -1.29 -8.47 1.41
CA SER A 66 -1.33 -7.24 0.60
C SER A 66 -0.49 -6.11 1.19
N LEU A 67 -0.44 -5.97 2.52
CA LEU A 67 0.37 -4.97 3.20
C LEU A 67 1.88 -5.24 2.96
N VAL A 68 2.31 -6.49 3.15
CA VAL A 68 3.68 -6.91 2.86
C VAL A 68 4.01 -6.71 1.37
N ASP A 69 3.08 -7.04 0.46
CA ASP A 69 3.26 -6.83 -0.97
C ASP A 69 3.50 -5.36 -1.32
N VAL A 70 2.77 -4.44 -0.68
CA VAL A 70 2.99 -3.00 -0.83
C VAL A 70 4.36 -2.61 -0.27
N LEU A 71 4.70 -2.99 0.96
CA LEU A 71 5.98 -2.62 1.59
C LEU A 71 7.19 -3.07 0.76
N GLU A 72 7.17 -4.30 0.25
CA GLU A 72 8.27 -4.86 -0.54
C GLU A 72 8.39 -4.25 -1.95
N ASN A 73 7.28 -3.76 -2.51
CA ASN A 73 7.23 -3.31 -3.90
C ASN A 73 6.99 -1.81 -4.08
N ASN A 74 6.91 -1.01 -3.01
CA ASN A 74 6.63 0.43 -3.09
C ASN A 74 7.83 1.25 -3.57
N ARG A 75 8.27 0.98 -4.80
CA ARG A 75 9.45 1.57 -5.43
C ARG A 75 9.17 2.96 -5.99
N ARG A 76 10.24 3.65 -6.34
CA ARG A 76 10.22 4.89 -7.13
C ARG A 76 10.86 4.66 -8.47
N TYR A 77 10.28 5.26 -9.50
CA TYR A 77 10.76 5.17 -10.87
C TYR A 77 10.97 6.57 -11.46
N ARG A 78 11.86 6.65 -12.45
CA ARG A 78 12.07 7.83 -13.28
C ARG A 78 11.67 7.54 -14.72
N ASN A 79 10.85 8.41 -15.31
CA ASN A 79 10.46 8.38 -16.70
C ASN A 79 11.64 8.79 -17.60
N LEU A 80 11.96 7.94 -18.57
CA LEU A 80 13.05 8.13 -19.54
C LEU A 80 12.59 8.87 -20.81
N SER A 81 11.30 9.16 -20.94
CA SER A 81 10.70 10.02 -21.96
C SER A 81 9.82 11.09 -21.30
N PRO A 82 10.41 12.08 -20.61
CA PRO A 82 9.67 13.05 -19.79
C PRO A 82 9.00 14.16 -20.62
N TYR A 83 9.40 14.34 -21.87
CA TYR A 83 8.84 15.37 -22.75
C TYR A 83 7.66 14.79 -23.55
N CYS A 84 6.45 15.11 -23.09
CA CYS A 84 5.17 14.65 -23.66
C CYS A 84 4.94 13.13 -23.53
N GLU A 85 3.78 12.66 -24.02
CA GLU A 85 3.47 11.23 -24.03
C GLU A 85 4.33 10.49 -25.08
N PRO A 86 5.04 9.42 -24.70
CA PRO A 86 5.76 8.59 -25.65
C PRO A 86 4.78 7.85 -26.58
N GLN A 87 5.16 7.62 -27.85
CA GLN A 87 4.32 6.86 -28.78
C GLN A 87 4.18 5.38 -28.34
N LEU A 88 3.15 5.06 -27.55
CA LEU A 88 2.92 3.73 -26.96
C LEU A 88 2.53 2.67 -27.99
N GLY A 89 1.85 3.06 -29.06
CA GLY A 89 1.35 2.13 -30.09
C GLY A 89 2.45 1.38 -30.85
N LYS A 90 3.59 2.04 -31.15
CA LYS A 90 4.74 1.38 -31.80
C LYS A 90 5.46 0.38 -30.89
N ARG A 91 5.24 0.49 -29.58
CA ARG A 91 5.80 -0.39 -28.54
C ARG A 91 4.83 -1.52 -28.16
N GLY A 92 3.69 -1.63 -28.84
CA GLY A 92 2.66 -2.62 -28.49
C GLY A 92 1.88 -2.31 -27.21
N LEU A 93 2.13 -1.17 -26.56
CA LEU A 93 1.63 -0.84 -25.22
C LEU A 93 0.17 -0.32 -25.19
N TYR A 94 -0.49 -0.23 -26.34
CA TYR A 94 -1.95 -0.01 -26.44
C TYR A 94 -2.73 -1.30 -26.74
N ARG A 95 -2.07 -2.40 -27.14
CA ARG A 95 -2.74 -3.61 -27.63
C ARG A 95 -2.80 -4.68 -26.54
N SER A 96 -3.77 -4.57 -25.64
CA SER A 96 -4.27 -5.69 -24.84
C SER A 96 -5.61 -6.14 -25.43
N THR A 97 -5.87 -7.44 -25.52
CA THR A 97 -7.08 -7.97 -26.17
C THR A 97 -8.32 -7.89 -25.26
N GLY A 98 -9.19 -6.89 -25.45
CA GLY A 98 -10.59 -6.83 -25.01
C GLY A 98 -10.98 -6.03 -23.72
N GLY A 99 -11.94 -5.10 -23.84
CA GLY A 99 -12.81 -4.62 -22.73
C GLY A 99 -12.35 -3.40 -21.90
N GLN A 100 -13.11 -3.09 -20.84
CA GLN A 100 -12.84 -1.98 -19.89
C GLN A 100 -11.51 -2.12 -19.13
N ALA A 101 -10.99 -3.34 -18.99
CA ALA A 101 -9.69 -3.60 -18.37
C ALA A 101 -8.53 -2.91 -19.13
N ILE A 102 -8.65 -2.76 -20.45
CA ILE A 102 -7.64 -2.07 -21.27
C ILE A 102 -7.54 -0.59 -20.90
N GLU A 103 -8.68 0.06 -20.67
CA GLU A 103 -8.72 1.50 -20.37
C GLU A 103 -8.05 1.79 -19.03
N ALA A 104 -8.31 0.95 -18.02
CA ALA A 104 -7.66 1.04 -16.72
C ALA A 104 -6.13 0.79 -16.81
N GLU A 105 -5.70 -0.21 -17.58
CA GLU A 105 -4.26 -0.47 -17.81
C GLU A 105 -3.55 0.69 -18.51
N ILE A 106 -4.16 1.26 -19.56
CA ILE A 106 -3.60 2.42 -20.26
C ILE A 106 -3.54 3.60 -19.29
N ASN A 107 -4.60 3.85 -18.54
CA ASN A 107 -4.65 4.91 -17.55
C ASN A 107 -3.53 4.75 -16.49
N ALA A 108 -3.29 3.53 -15.99
CA ALA A 108 -2.18 3.24 -15.08
C ALA A 108 -0.81 3.62 -15.69
N ARG A 109 -0.58 3.28 -16.96
CA ARG A 109 0.66 3.64 -17.68
C ARG A 109 0.80 5.16 -17.82
N LEU A 110 -0.28 5.87 -18.12
CA LEU A 110 -0.28 7.34 -18.24
C LEU A 110 0.01 8.02 -16.90
N TRP A 111 -0.61 7.56 -15.81
CA TRP A 111 -0.32 8.04 -14.46
C TRP A 111 1.15 7.85 -14.07
N LEU A 112 1.71 6.69 -14.38
CA LEU A 112 3.13 6.42 -14.15
C LEU A 112 4.03 7.33 -14.97
N LEU A 113 3.79 7.47 -16.27
CA LEU A 113 4.62 8.35 -17.12
C LEU A 113 4.55 9.81 -16.67
N ASN A 114 3.41 10.23 -16.10
CA ASN A 114 3.23 11.58 -15.58
C ASN A 114 3.93 11.82 -14.22
N LEU A 115 3.91 10.83 -13.32
CA LEU A 115 4.35 10.99 -11.93
C LEU A 115 5.65 10.27 -11.57
N ALA A 116 6.22 9.45 -12.47
CA ALA A 116 7.54 8.84 -12.28
C ALA A 116 8.66 9.89 -12.48
N ASP A 117 8.73 10.87 -11.60
CA ASP A 117 9.79 11.89 -11.54
C ASP A 117 10.99 11.46 -10.68
N GLY A 118 10.81 10.38 -9.92
CA GLY A 118 11.75 9.84 -8.94
C GLY A 118 11.42 10.21 -7.50
N GLU A 119 10.40 11.05 -7.28
CA GLU A 119 9.92 11.44 -5.96
C GLU A 119 8.64 10.71 -5.57
N HIS A 120 7.75 10.41 -6.53
CA HIS A 120 6.53 9.68 -6.22
C HIS A 120 6.79 8.17 -6.17
N SER A 121 6.37 7.55 -5.07
CA SER A 121 6.33 6.09 -4.94
C SER A 121 5.15 5.50 -5.70
N LEU A 122 5.21 4.21 -6.03
CA LEU A 122 4.09 3.52 -6.66
C LEU A 122 2.80 3.62 -5.83
N LEU A 123 2.90 3.60 -4.49
CA LEU A 123 1.76 3.79 -3.60
C LEU A 123 1.16 5.18 -3.73
N ALA A 124 1.98 6.24 -3.74
CA ALA A 124 1.50 7.61 -3.91
C ALA A 124 0.80 7.80 -5.27
N ILE A 125 1.29 7.14 -6.33
CA ILE A 125 0.67 7.15 -7.65
C ILE A 125 -0.67 6.39 -7.62
N ALA A 126 -0.75 5.26 -6.94
CA ALA A 126 -1.98 4.49 -6.76
C ALA A 126 -3.06 5.31 -6.03
N GLU A 127 -2.70 5.95 -4.91
CA GLU A 127 -3.60 6.81 -4.14
C GLU A 127 -4.12 7.99 -4.99
N ARG A 128 -3.23 8.67 -5.72
CA ARG A 128 -3.59 9.82 -6.54
C ARG A 128 -4.44 9.47 -7.76
N SER A 129 -4.22 8.29 -8.36
CA SER A 129 -4.95 7.82 -9.53
C SER A 129 -6.28 7.13 -9.19
N GLY A 130 -6.45 6.68 -7.95
CA GLY A 130 -7.57 5.82 -7.55
C GLY A 130 -7.51 4.40 -8.10
N LEU A 131 -6.38 4.00 -8.71
CA LEU A 131 -6.15 2.65 -9.22
C LEU A 131 -5.52 1.76 -8.15
N SER A 132 -5.68 0.43 -8.29
CA SER A 132 -5.08 -0.50 -7.33
C SER A 132 -3.55 -0.44 -7.40
N PHE A 133 -2.89 -0.63 -6.25
CA PHE A 133 -1.43 -0.72 -6.18
C PHE A 133 -0.87 -1.80 -7.12
N GLU A 134 -1.53 -2.96 -7.19
CA GLU A 134 -1.15 -4.04 -8.11
C GLU A 134 -1.16 -3.59 -9.58
N MET A 135 -2.18 -2.85 -10.00
CA MET A 135 -2.29 -2.36 -11.38
C MET A 135 -1.17 -1.36 -11.70
N ILE A 136 -0.88 -0.44 -10.77
CA ILE A 136 0.24 0.50 -10.90
C ILE A 136 1.57 -0.26 -10.95
N ARG A 137 1.81 -1.23 -10.06
CA ARG A 137 3.03 -2.04 -10.07
C ARG A 137 3.21 -2.79 -11.39
N ASN A 138 2.17 -3.47 -11.87
CA ASN A 138 2.22 -4.21 -13.12
C ASN A 138 2.50 -3.28 -14.31
N ALA A 139 1.87 -2.10 -14.34
CA ALA A 139 2.14 -1.10 -15.36
C ALA A 139 3.58 -0.56 -15.30
N ALA A 140 4.15 -0.39 -14.10
CA ALA A 140 5.53 0.05 -13.92
C ALA A 140 6.52 -0.97 -14.47
N GLU A 141 6.31 -2.26 -14.22
CA GLU A 141 7.15 -3.33 -14.79
C GLU A 141 7.08 -3.37 -16.32
N VAL A 142 5.87 -3.29 -16.90
CA VAL A 142 5.71 -3.24 -18.36
C VAL A 142 6.44 -2.03 -18.97
N LEU A 143 6.33 -0.85 -18.36
CA LEU A 143 7.02 0.34 -18.86
C LEU A 143 8.55 0.24 -18.68
N ARG A 144 9.02 -0.37 -17.59
CA ARG A 144 10.44 -0.63 -17.34
C ARG A 144 11.02 -1.57 -18.40
N GLU A 145 10.35 -2.68 -18.68
CA GLU A 145 10.75 -3.64 -19.71
C GLU A 145 10.82 -3.03 -21.11
N ASN A 146 10.00 -2.00 -21.37
CA ASN A 146 9.99 -1.25 -22.62
C ASN A 146 10.94 -0.03 -22.62
N GLY A 147 11.79 0.11 -21.60
CA GLY A 147 12.79 1.18 -21.51
C GLY A 147 12.18 2.57 -21.34
N LEU A 148 10.96 2.67 -20.81
CA LEU A 148 10.30 3.95 -20.52
C LEU A 148 10.47 4.37 -19.06
N LEU A 149 10.73 3.43 -18.15
CA LEU A 149 11.04 3.69 -16.75
C LEU A 149 12.38 3.08 -16.34
N ALA A 150 13.07 3.74 -15.41
CA ALA A 150 14.18 3.16 -14.66
C ALA A 150 13.91 3.27 -13.15
N PRO A 151 14.27 2.25 -12.34
CA PRO A 151 14.19 2.37 -10.89
C PRO A 151 15.15 3.46 -10.41
N VAL A 152 14.72 4.23 -9.42
CA VAL A 152 15.63 5.15 -8.72
C VAL A 152 16.42 4.33 -7.71
N SER A 153 17.75 4.32 -7.83
CA SER A 153 18.61 3.74 -6.81
C SER A 153 18.53 4.59 -5.55
N GLU A 154 18.20 3.97 -4.41
CA GLU A 154 18.46 4.58 -3.11
C GLU A 154 19.99 4.64 -2.92
N LEU A 155 20.61 5.73 -3.39
CA LEU A 155 21.98 6.04 -3.02
C LEU A 155 21.97 6.33 -1.51
N GLY A 156 22.71 5.50 -0.76
CA GLY A 156 22.66 5.40 0.70
C GLY A 156 22.49 6.73 1.43
N THR A 157 21.34 6.87 2.09
CA THR A 157 21.17 7.77 3.23
C THR A 157 21.78 7.10 4.46
N ASN A 158 23.08 7.28 4.63
CA ASN A 158 23.65 7.25 5.96
C ASN A 158 23.02 8.42 6.76
N GLY A 159 22.10 8.10 7.66
CA GLY A 159 21.73 8.90 8.82
C GLY A 159 20.91 10.17 8.56
N SER A 160 19.58 10.05 8.58
CA SER A 160 18.68 10.94 9.33
C SER A 160 17.25 10.44 9.15
N LEU A 161 16.67 9.88 10.21
CA LEU A 161 15.23 9.64 10.29
C LEU A 161 14.57 11.00 10.59
N ASP A 162 14.44 11.85 9.58
CA ASP A 162 13.68 13.09 9.69
C ASP A 162 12.19 12.83 9.44
N ALA A 163 11.47 12.78 10.57
CA ALA A 163 10.10 13.23 10.81
C ALA A 163 9.16 13.34 9.59
N ALA A 164 8.42 12.25 9.35
CA ALA A 164 7.05 12.32 8.87
C ALA A 164 6.15 11.64 9.91
N ALA A 165 5.83 12.36 10.98
CA ALA A 165 4.72 12.02 11.86
C ALA A 165 3.40 12.30 11.11
N GLY A 166 3.03 11.39 10.21
CA GLY A 166 1.68 11.28 9.71
C GLY A 166 0.90 10.32 10.61
N ASN A 167 -0.27 10.74 11.07
CA ASN A 167 -1.19 9.99 11.93
C ASN A 167 -1.21 8.49 11.57
N ILE A 168 -0.66 7.69 12.48
CA ILE A 168 -0.68 6.23 12.37
C ILE A 168 -2.05 5.81 12.88
N ALA A 169 -2.91 5.42 11.94
CA ALA A 169 -4.25 4.99 12.27
C ALA A 169 -4.35 3.47 12.42
N GLU A 170 -4.97 3.03 13.51
CA GLU A 170 -5.37 1.65 13.80
C GLU A 170 -6.45 1.24 12.80
N VAL A 171 -6.18 0.24 11.95
CA VAL A 171 -7.16 -0.25 10.98
C VAL A 171 -8.00 -1.35 11.61
N THR A 172 -9.32 -1.15 11.71
CA THR A 172 -10.25 -2.18 12.20
C THR A 172 -11.19 -2.61 11.08
N SER A 173 -11.34 -3.92 10.83
CA SER A 173 -12.26 -4.45 9.82
C SER A 173 -13.57 -4.89 10.47
N ARG A 174 -14.71 -4.27 10.11
CA ARG A 174 -16.01 -4.69 10.67
C ARG A 174 -16.32 -6.14 10.28
N GLY A 175 -16.40 -7.01 11.30
CA GLY A 175 -16.88 -8.39 11.22
C GLY A 175 -18.00 -8.60 12.21
#